data_AF-A0A7V5HYG2-F1
#
_entry.id   AF-A0A7V5HYG2-F1
#
_cell.length_a   1.000
_cell.length_b   1.000
_cell.length_c   1.000
_cell.angle_alpha   90.00
_cell.angle_beta   90.00
_cell.angle_gamma   90.00
#
_symmetry.space_group_name_H-M   'P 1'
#
loop_
_entity.id
_entity.type
_entity.pdbx_description
1 polymer ?
#
loop_
_entity_poly.entity_id
_entity_poly.type
_entity_poly.pdbx_seq_one_letter_code
_entity_poly.pdbx_strand_id
1 'polypeptide(L)'
;ESSFYVKNRSFSSIGEVGYIHRGSQWQTVNLKEGGDWRILDRITTSFPPEKPVKGRININTAASCVLQSLPLVDLKLAEQIIAYCDSKDGPFDEIGEIACVRGIQKLGFNGWDDDGDGWIDEDDEKEAILRKISNLITVRSNCFTIVSLGKVVRGGKTVAEKKIKVVVDRGKSPVKILYYREISSD
;
A
#
# COMPACT_ATOMS: atom_id res chain seq x y z
N GLU A 1 10.47 -24.89 26.31
CA GLU A 1 11.13 -23.84 25.51
C GLU A 1 10.06 -22.81 25.15
N SER A 2 10.33 -21.52 25.28
CA SER A 2 9.43 -20.47 24.83
C SER A 2 9.65 -20.24 23.35
N SER A 3 8.69 -20.66 22.51
CA SER A 3 8.76 -20.58 21.05
C SER A 3 8.39 -19.17 20.59
N PHE A 4 9.34 -18.24 20.59
CA PHE A 4 9.17 -16.95 19.91
C PHE A 4 10.10 -16.87 18.70
N TYR A 5 9.60 -16.29 17.61
CA TYR A 5 10.34 -16.18 16.36
C TYR A 5 11.55 -15.25 16.50
N VAL A 6 12.75 -15.78 16.27
CA VAL A 6 13.99 -15.00 16.22
C VAL A 6 14.59 -15.10 14.82
N LYS A 7 14.44 -14.03 14.02
CA LYS A 7 14.90 -13.99 12.63
C LYS A 7 16.43 -14.18 12.48
N ASN A 8 17.18 -13.68 13.46
CA ASN A 8 18.65 -13.65 13.50
C ASN A 8 19.32 -13.11 12.21
N ARG A 9 18.68 -12.13 11.56
CA ARG A 9 19.17 -11.40 10.38
C ARG A 9 18.35 -10.11 10.20
N SER A 10 18.78 -9.24 9.27
CA SER A 10 18.06 -8.00 8.95
C SER A 10 16.62 -8.23 8.49
N PHE A 11 15.73 -7.29 8.79
CA PHE A 11 14.36 -7.33 8.30
C PHE A 11 14.28 -7.12 6.79
N SER A 12 13.47 -7.93 6.11
CA SER A 12 13.28 -7.88 4.66
C SER A 12 12.03 -7.08 4.29
N SER A 13 11.03 -7.10 5.18
CA SER A 13 9.76 -6.38 5.07
C SER A 13 9.49 -5.64 6.37
N ILE A 14 8.90 -4.44 6.28
CA ILE A 14 8.44 -3.70 7.47
C ILE A 14 7.38 -4.49 8.26
N GLY A 15 6.60 -5.35 7.60
CA GLY A 15 5.63 -6.22 8.25
C GLY A 15 6.23 -7.25 9.21
N GLU A 16 7.53 -7.56 9.09
CA GLU A 16 8.20 -8.48 10.01
C GLU A 16 8.29 -7.94 11.44
N VAL A 17 8.03 -6.65 11.64
CA VAL A 17 7.85 -6.07 12.98
C VAL A 17 6.77 -6.80 13.77
N GLY A 18 5.76 -7.37 13.10
CA GLY A 18 4.69 -8.16 13.71
C GLY A 18 5.18 -9.43 14.43
N TYR A 19 6.39 -9.93 14.11
CA TYR A 19 6.98 -11.06 14.82
C TYR A 19 7.74 -10.65 16.10
N ILE A 20 7.91 -9.35 16.35
CA ILE A 20 8.66 -8.88 17.52
C ILE A 20 7.82 -9.06 18.78
N HIS A 21 8.35 -9.82 19.74
CA HIS A 21 7.73 -10.05 21.04
C HIS A 21 7.70 -8.79 21.91
N ARG A 22 6.62 -8.59 22.68
CA ARG A 22 6.41 -7.40 23.54
C ARG A 22 6.93 -7.51 24.97
N GLY A 23 7.48 -8.67 25.34
CA GLY A 23 7.86 -8.97 26.72
C GLY A 23 6.70 -9.45 27.59
N SER A 24 5.49 -9.55 27.03
CA SER A 24 4.31 -10.18 27.63
C SER A 24 4.08 -11.55 27.03
N GLN A 25 3.58 -12.50 27.83
CA GLN A 25 3.42 -13.89 27.42
C GLN A 25 2.58 -14.01 26.14
N TRP A 26 3.16 -14.60 25.09
CA TRP A 26 2.52 -14.86 23.79
C TRP A 26 1.98 -13.62 23.07
N GLN A 27 2.61 -12.46 23.26
CA GLN A 27 2.20 -11.22 22.59
C GLN A 27 3.32 -10.66 21.73
N THR A 28 3.00 -10.41 20.46
CA THR A 28 3.88 -9.70 19.53
C THR A 28 3.36 -8.30 19.24
N VAL A 29 4.05 -7.57 18.36
CA VAL A 29 3.54 -6.31 17.84
C VAL A 29 2.24 -6.56 17.08
N ASN A 30 1.12 -6.15 17.67
CA ASN A 30 -0.21 -6.32 17.09
C ASN A 30 -0.39 -5.41 15.87
N LEU A 31 -0.53 -5.99 14.68
CA LEU A 31 -0.78 -5.27 13.43
C LEU A 31 -2.24 -5.39 12.96
N LYS A 32 -3.14 -5.94 13.78
CA LYS A 32 -4.58 -6.04 13.47
C LYS A 32 -5.27 -4.69 13.63
N GLU A 33 -6.55 -4.62 13.25
CA GLU A 33 -7.39 -3.44 13.47
C GLU A 33 -7.31 -2.95 14.93
N GLY A 34 -7.13 -1.64 15.12
CA GLY A 34 -6.93 -1.04 16.44
C GLY A 34 -5.58 -1.33 17.13
N GLY A 35 -4.67 -2.06 16.48
CA GLY A 35 -3.34 -2.34 16.97
C GLY A 35 -2.31 -1.23 16.70
N ASP A 36 -1.04 -1.63 16.65
CA ASP A 36 0.14 -0.78 16.58
C ASP A 36 0.70 -0.66 15.16
N TRP A 37 -0.13 -0.94 14.15
CA TRP A 37 0.23 -0.92 12.73
C TRP A 37 0.74 0.45 12.25
N ARG A 38 0.49 1.53 13.00
CA ARG A 38 1.07 2.87 12.73
C ARG A 38 2.60 2.88 12.69
N ILE A 39 3.24 1.91 13.35
CA ILE A 39 4.69 1.75 13.31
C ILE A 39 5.21 1.51 11.88
N LEU A 40 4.40 0.91 11.01
CA LEU A 40 4.80 0.55 9.64
C LEU A 40 5.17 1.77 8.80
N ASP A 41 4.56 2.93 9.04
CA ASP A 41 4.90 4.20 8.36
C ASP A 41 6.09 4.94 8.98
N ARG A 42 6.59 4.48 10.13
CA ARG A 42 7.70 5.11 10.86
C ARG A 42 9.04 4.41 10.63
N ILE A 43 9.03 3.23 10.02
CA ILE A 43 10.21 2.39 9.82
C ILE A 43 10.45 2.13 8.34
N THR A 44 11.68 1.76 7.99
CA THR A 44 12.03 1.30 6.66
C THR A 44 13.08 0.20 6.72
N THR A 45 13.01 -0.73 5.77
CA THR A 45 14.05 -1.75 5.55
C THR A 45 15.05 -1.33 4.46
N SER A 46 14.83 -0.19 3.80
CA SER A 46 15.69 0.29 2.71
C SER A 46 16.88 1.10 3.20
N PHE A 47 18.02 0.92 2.53
CA PHE A 47 19.20 1.75 2.73
C PHE A 47 19.53 2.54 1.45
N PRO A 48 19.82 3.85 1.53
CA PRO A 48 19.77 4.70 2.72
C PRO A 48 18.32 5.04 3.14
N PRO A 49 18.04 5.22 4.44
CA PRO A 49 16.68 5.34 4.97
C PRO A 49 15.96 6.63 4.54
N GLU A 50 16.69 7.67 4.14
CA GLU A 50 16.13 8.95 3.69
C GLU A 50 15.60 8.87 2.26
N LYS A 51 15.95 7.82 1.50
CA LYS A 51 15.48 7.66 0.12
C LYS A 51 14.15 6.90 0.11
N PRO A 52 13.16 7.37 -0.66
CA PRO A 52 11.90 6.67 -0.80
C PRO A 52 12.10 5.32 -1.51
N VAL A 53 11.42 4.30 -1.01
CA VAL A 53 11.36 2.97 -1.65
C VAL A 53 10.57 3.09 -2.94
N LYS A 54 11.21 2.76 -4.07
CA LYS A 54 10.58 2.78 -5.39
C LYS A 54 9.78 1.50 -5.63
N GLY A 55 8.84 1.57 -6.56
CA GLY A 55 8.09 0.39 -7.04
C GLY A 55 6.93 -0.05 -6.14
N ARG A 56 6.65 0.68 -5.06
CA ARG A 56 5.47 0.41 -4.22
C ARG A 56 4.19 0.82 -4.95
N ILE A 57 3.14 0.02 -4.77
CA ILE A 57 1.81 0.23 -5.34
C ILE A 57 1.03 1.15 -4.40
N ASN A 58 0.54 2.27 -4.94
CA ASN A 58 -0.34 3.15 -4.17
C ASN A 58 -1.76 2.58 -4.11
N ILE A 59 -2.14 1.98 -2.98
CA ILE A 59 -3.42 1.27 -2.82
C ILE A 59 -4.64 2.20 -2.90
N ASN A 60 -4.45 3.50 -2.64
CA ASN A 60 -5.50 4.52 -2.79
C ASN A 60 -5.86 4.81 -4.26
N THR A 61 -5.00 4.43 -5.22
CA THR A 61 -5.16 4.77 -6.63
C THR A 61 -5.00 3.59 -7.59
N ALA A 62 -4.64 2.42 -7.07
CA ALA A 62 -4.38 1.24 -7.88
C ALA A 62 -5.68 0.66 -8.44
N ALA A 63 -5.65 0.24 -9.71
CA ALA A 63 -6.77 -0.49 -10.30
C ALA A 63 -6.91 -1.89 -9.69
N SER A 64 -8.11 -2.47 -9.73
CA SER A 64 -8.40 -3.80 -9.18
C SER A 64 -7.43 -4.88 -9.69
N CYS A 65 -7.12 -4.90 -10.99
CA CYS A 65 -6.16 -5.87 -11.55
C CYS A 65 -4.74 -5.72 -11.00
N VAL A 66 -4.33 -4.49 -10.63
CA VAL A 66 -3.02 -4.24 -10.00
C VAL A 66 -3.05 -4.71 -8.54
N LEU A 67 -4.14 -4.47 -7.81
CA LEU A 67 -4.29 -4.97 -6.45
C LEU A 67 -4.27 -6.51 -6.40
N GLN A 68 -4.90 -7.19 -7.36
CA GLN A 68 -4.87 -8.65 -7.49
C GLN A 68 -3.47 -9.23 -7.79
N SER A 69 -2.49 -8.41 -8.15
CA SER A 69 -1.11 -8.85 -8.29
C SER A 69 -0.37 -8.95 -6.95
N LEU A 70 -0.96 -8.42 -5.86
CA LEU A 70 -0.39 -8.51 -4.53
C LEU A 70 -0.58 -9.93 -3.95
N PRO A 71 0.40 -10.45 -3.19
CA PRO A 71 0.26 -11.74 -2.51
C PRO A 71 -1.01 -11.81 -1.66
N LEU A 72 -1.75 -12.91 -1.79
CA LEU A 72 -2.98 -13.21 -1.04
C LEU A 72 -4.18 -12.27 -1.30
N VAL A 73 -4.07 -11.38 -2.29
CA VAL A 73 -5.16 -10.48 -2.72
C VAL A 73 -5.87 -11.06 -3.93
N ASP A 74 -7.07 -11.58 -3.71
CA ASP A 74 -7.97 -12.03 -4.78
C ASP A 74 -8.89 -10.89 -5.26
N LEU A 75 -9.71 -11.15 -6.28
CA LEU A 75 -10.66 -10.18 -6.83
C LEU A 75 -11.59 -9.60 -5.75
N LYS A 76 -12.12 -10.45 -4.87
CA LYS A 76 -13.06 -10.04 -3.82
C LYS A 76 -12.38 -9.12 -2.81
N LEU A 77 -11.17 -9.44 -2.40
CA LEU A 77 -10.38 -8.59 -1.50
C LEU A 77 -9.98 -7.27 -2.17
N ALA A 78 -9.60 -7.30 -3.45
CA ALA A 78 -9.31 -6.08 -4.21
C ALA A 78 -10.53 -5.15 -4.30
N GLU A 79 -11.72 -5.70 -4.55
CA GLU A 79 -12.98 -4.95 -4.54
C GLU A 79 -13.29 -4.36 -3.15
N GLN A 80 -13.00 -5.10 -2.07
CA GLN A 80 -13.18 -4.60 -0.70
C GLN A 80 -12.20 -3.47 -0.35
N ILE A 81 -10.96 -3.53 -0.84
CA ILE A 81 -9.98 -2.45 -0.69
C ILE A 81 -10.47 -1.19 -1.41
N ILE A 82 -10.94 -1.32 -2.65
CA ILE A 82 -11.47 -0.18 -3.42
C ILE A 82 -12.72 0.39 -2.75
N ALA A 83 -13.65 -0.48 -2.33
CA ALA A 83 -14.86 -0.05 -1.61
C ALA A 83 -14.54 0.66 -0.29
N TYR A 84 -13.48 0.26 0.41
CA TYR A 84 -13.00 0.99 1.59
C TYR A 84 -12.51 2.38 1.20
N CYS A 85 -11.66 2.50 0.18
CA CYS A 85 -11.14 3.78 -0.32
C CYS A 85 -12.25 4.76 -0.73
N ASP A 86 -13.31 4.26 -1.36
CA ASP A 86 -14.45 5.06 -1.84
C ASP A 86 -15.49 5.36 -0.73
N SER A 87 -15.32 4.76 0.45
CA SER A 87 -16.22 4.96 1.59
C SER A 87 -15.88 6.24 2.37
N LYS A 88 -16.70 6.54 3.38
CA LYS A 88 -16.45 7.63 4.34
C LYS A 88 -15.20 7.41 5.21
N ASP A 89 -14.73 6.16 5.31
CA ASP A 89 -13.62 5.76 6.17
C ASP A 89 -12.29 5.77 5.39
N GLY A 90 -12.32 5.96 4.07
CA GLY A 90 -11.15 6.11 3.20
C GLY A 90 -10.95 7.54 2.67
N PRO A 91 -9.89 7.79 1.88
CA PRO A 91 -8.79 6.88 1.52
C PRO A 91 -7.88 6.57 2.72
N PHE A 92 -6.97 5.59 2.57
CA PHE A 92 -6.00 5.26 3.62
C PHE A 92 -4.97 6.39 3.83
N ASP A 93 -4.66 6.74 5.08
CA ASP A 93 -3.63 7.73 5.44
C ASP A 93 -2.29 7.08 5.82
N GLU A 94 -2.36 5.82 6.27
CA GLU A 94 -1.25 4.99 6.76
C GLU A 94 -1.35 3.57 6.16
N ILE A 95 -0.20 2.93 5.90
CA ILE A 95 -0.11 1.59 5.29
C ILE A 95 -0.88 0.55 6.11
N GLY A 96 -0.80 0.67 7.44
CA GLY A 96 -1.41 -0.28 8.37
C GLY A 96 -2.94 -0.24 8.42
N GLU A 97 -3.58 0.85 7.99
CA GLU A 97 -5.05 0.99 8.00
C GLU A 97 -5.74 -0.04 7.11
N ILE A 98 -5.02 -0.65 6.18
CA ILE A 98 -5.55 -1.76 5.40
C ILE A 98 -6.03 -2.93 6.30
N ALA A 99 -5.52 -3.07 7.53
CA ALA A 99 -6.00 -4.04 8.52
C ALA A 99 -7.49 -3.87 8.88
N CYS A 100 -8.08 -2.69 8.65
CA CYS A 100 -9.49 -2.38 8.86
C CYS A 100 -10.39 -2.86 7.70
N VAL A 101 -9.81 -3.29 6.57
CA VAL A 101 -10.59 -3.86 5.47
C VAL A 101 -11.05 -5.25 5.87
N ARG A 102 -12.37 -5.48 5.90
CA ARG A 102 -13.00 -6.73 6.37
C ARG A 102 -12.38 -8.02 5.81
N GLY A 103 -11.94 -8.04 4.55
CA GLY A 103 -11.34 -9.22 3.94
C GLY A 103 -9.85 -9.43 4.21
N ILE A 104 -9.16 -8.49 4.85
CA ILE A 104 -7.73 -8.63 5.21
C ILE A 104 -7.55 -9.62 6.36
N GLN A 105 -8.55 -9.73 7.23
CA GLN A 105 -8.59 -10.69 8.34
C GLN A 105 -9.24 -12.02 7.93
N LYS A 106 -9.19 -12.40 6.64
CA LYS A 106 -9.80 -13.66 6.18
C LYS A 106 -9.03 -14.92 6.58
N LEU A 107 -7.77 -14.76 7.00
CA LEU A 107 -6.90 -15.82 7.52
C LEU A 107 -6.85 -15.75 9.06
N GLY A 108 -6.58 -16.88 9.70
CA GLY A 108 -6.53 -16.98 11.16
C GLY A 108 -7.87 -16.72 11.87
N PHE A 109 -8.99 -16.94 11.17
CA PHE A 109 -10.36 -16.98 11.73
C PHE A 109 -11.21 -18.09 11.08
N ASN A 110 -10.57 -19.01 10.36
CA ASN A 110 -11.20 -20.08 9.58
C ASN A 110 -11.08 -21.45 10.29
N GLY A 111 -10.38 -21.52 11.43
CA GLY A 111 -10.13 -22.75 12.17
C GLY A 111 -9.13 -23.68 11.48
N TRP A 112 -8.34 -23.14 10.54
CA TRP A 112 -7.33 -23.88 9.78
C TRP A 112 -5.95 -23.36 10.17
N ASP A 113 -4.97 -24.26 10.14
CA ASP A 113 -3.54 -23.93 10.22
C ASP A 113 -3.09 -23.53 8.80
N ASP A 114 -3.16 -22.23 8.52
CA ASP A 114 -2.93 -21.59 7.23
C ASP A 114 -1.44 -21.59 6.84
N ASP A 115 -0.51 -21.76 7.80
CA ASP A 115 0.93 -21.79 7.56
C ASP A 115 1.65 -23.12 7.87
N GLY A 116 0.95 -24.05 8.50
CA GLY A 116 1.35 -25.44 8.75
C GLY A 116 2.26 -25.62 9.96
N ASP A 117 2.25 -24.69 10.91
CA ASP A 117 3.14 -24.70 12.07
C ASP A 117 2.60 -25.49 13.27
N GLY A 118 1.37 -26.00 13.16
CA GLY A 118 0.68 -26.81 14.15
C GLY A 118 -0.22 -26.02 15.08
N TRP A 119 -0.33 -24.70 14.92
CA TRP A 119 -1.23 -23.84 15.66
C TRP A 119 -2.33 -23.28 14.77
N ILE A 120 -3.48 -22.96 15.36
CA ILE A 120 -4.69 -22.58 14.61
C ILE A 120 -5.14 -21.20 15.07
N ASP A 121 -5.46 -20.34 14.11
CA ASP A 121 -5.99 -19.00 14.31
C ASP A 121 -5.06 -18.12 15.15
N GLU A 122 -3.76 -18.13 14.85
CA GLU A 122 -2.72 -17.35 15.55
C GLU A 122 -2.56 -15.92 15.02
N ASP A 123 -1.78 -15.10 15.74
CA ASP A 123 -1.60 -13.68 15.43
C ASP A 123 -0.87 -13.46 14.10
N ASP A 124 0.03 -14.35 13.73
CA ASP A 124 0.75 -14.31 12.47
C ASP A 124 -0.10 -14.68 11.25
N GLU A 125 -1.02 -15.64 11.39
CA GLU A 125 -2.03 -15.95 10.37
C GLU A 125 -2.98 -14.77 10.16
N LYS A 126 -3.50 -14.19 11.25
CA LYS A 126 -4.40 -13.03 11.23
C LYS A 126 -3.77 -11.80 10.55
N GLU A 127 -2.46 -11.68 10.66
CA GLU A 127 -1.69 -10.57 10.09
C GLU A 127 -1.01 -10.94 8.76
N ALA A 128 -1.14 -12.18 8.29
CA ALA A 128 -0.34 -12.73 7.19
C ALA A 128 -0.43 -11.89 5.92
N ILE A 129 -1.62 -11.40 5.57
CA ILE A 129 -1.82 -10.56 4.38
C ILE A 129 -1.07 -9.24 4.54
N LEU A 130 -1.30 -8.50 5.63
CA LEU A 130 -0.61 -7.23 5.90
C LEU A 130 0.91 -7.42 5.94
N ARG A 131 1.40 -8.45 6.63
CA ARG A 131 2.84 -8.74 6.72
C ARG A 131 3.46 -8.97 5.34
N LYS A 132 2.79 -9.74 4.47
CA LYS A 132 3.27 -10.04 3.11
C LYS A 132 3.22 -8.84 2.16
N ILE A 133 2.21 -7.99 2.24
CA ILE A 133 2.03 -6.89 1.27
C ILE A 133 2.64 -5.57 1.74
N SER A 134 2.86 -5.35 3.04
CA SER A 134 3.27 -4.06 3.63
C SER A 134 4.48 -3.39 2.95
N ASN A 135 5.49 -4.16 2.53
CA ASN A 135 6.65 -3.60 1.84
C ASN A 135 6.42 -3.29 0.34
N LEU A 136 5.35 -3.84 -0.24
CA LEU A 136 4.96 -3.68 -1.64
C LEU A 136 3.97 -2.53 -1.85
N ILE A 137 3.30 -2.07 -0.80
CA ILE A 137 2.26 -1.06 -0.88
C ILE A 137 2.70 0.28 -0.29
N THR A 138 1.99 1.33 -0.67
CA THR A 138 2.07 2.66 -0.08
C THR A 138 0.70 3.33 -0.17
N VAL A 139 0.50 4.40 0.59
CA VAL A 139 -0.70 5.24 0.54
C VAL A 139 -0.41 6.62 -0.08
N ARG A 140 0.85 6.86 -0.47
CA ARG A 140 1.35 8.16 -0.92
C ARG A 140 2.06 8.03 -2.26
N SER A 141 1.90 9.06 -3.10
CA SER A 141 2.59 9.18 -4.38
C SER A 141 3.38 10.48 -4.47
N ASN A 142 4.58 10.39 -5.07
CA ASN A 142 5.39 11.56 -5.45
C ASN A 142 5.40 11.81 -6.96
N CYS A 143 5.04 10.80 -7.77
CA CYS A 143 4.97 10.90 -9.22
C CYS A 143 3.53 11.09 -9.68
N PHE A 144 3.27 12.08 -10.52
CA PHE A 144 1.95 12.39 -11.05
C PHE A 144 1.99 12.60 -12.55
N THR A 145 0.91 12.24 -13.23
CA THR A 145 0.69 12.61 -14.63
C THR A 145 -0.29 13.79 -14.67
N ILE A 146 0.14 14.92 -15.23
CA ILE A 146 -0.70 16.08 -15.48
C ILE A 146 -1.04 16.09 -16.97
N VAL A 147 -2.33 16.21 -17.29
CA VAL A 147 -2.82 16.43 -18.64
C VAL A 147 -3.50 17.80 -18.67
N SER A 148 -3.03 18.69 -19.53
CA SER A 148 -3.58 20.04 -19.70
C SER A 148 -4.06 20.25 -21.14
N LEU A 149 -5.19 20.94 -21.29
CA LEU A 149 -5.86 21.21 -22.57
C LEU A 149 -6.12 22.71 -22.68
N GLY A 150 -5.46 23.36 -23.64
CA GLY A 150 -5.72 24.75 -24.02
C GLY A 150 -6.64 24.80 -25.24
N LYS A 151 -7.66 25.67 -25.20
CA LYS A 151 -8.58 25.91 -26.33
C LYS A 151 -8.71 27.40 -26.60
N VAL A 152 -8.70 27.79 -27.87
CA VAL A 152 -9.00 29.15 -28.33
C VAL A 152 -10.38 29.14 -28.98
N VAL A 153 -11.31 29.95 -28.46
CA VAL A 153 -12.68 30.04 -28.97
C VAL A 153 -12.92 31.42 -29.58
N ARG A 154 -13.44 31.47 -30.81
CA ARG A 154 -13.86 32.70 -31.50
C ARG A 154 -15.25 32.52 -32.09
N GLY A 155 -16.17 33.45 -31.81
CA GLY A 155 -17.55 33.37 -32.32
C GLY A 155 -18.28 32.08 -31.94
N GLY A 156 -18.01 31.54 -30.74
CA GLY A 156 -18.60 30.28 -30.27
C GLY A 156 -17.98 29.00 -30.86
N LYS A 157 -16.98 29.10 -31.75
CA LYS A 157 -16.28 27.96 -32.33
C LYS A 157 -14.85 27.85 -31.79
N THR A 158 -14.43 26.64 -31.43
CA THR A 158 -13.03 26.35 -31.12
C THR A 158 -12.21 26.44 -32.41
N VAL A 159 -11.29 27.41 -32.47
CA VAL A 159 -10.45 27.65 -33.65
C VAL A 159 -9.07 27.01 -33.52
N ALA A 160 -8.65 26.69 -32.30
CA ALA A 160 -7.42 25.93 -32.04
C ALA A 160 -7.54 25.21 -30.70
N GLU A 161 -6.92 24.03 -30.62
CA GLU A 161 -6.72 23.34 -29.36
C GLU A 161 -5.33 22.73 -29.27
N LYS A 162 -4.84 22.57 -28.04
CA LYS A 162 -3.56 21.95 -27.76
C LYS A 162 -3.64 21.17 -26.46
N LYS A 163 -3.22 19.90 -26.50
CA LYS A 163 -3.16 19.04 -25.32
C LYS A 163 -1.71 18.71 -25.00
N ILE A 164 -1.35 18.77 -23.73
CA ILE A 164 -0.03 18.39 -23.23
C ILE A 164 -0.17 17.36 -22.12
N LYS A 165 0.77 16.42 -22.06
CA LYS A 165 0.91 15.44 -20.97
C LYS A 165 2.31 15.55 -20.39
N VAL A 166 2.36 15.68 -19.07
CA VAL A 166 3.59 15.87 -18.30
C VAL A 166 3.61 14.86 -17.16
N VAL A 167 4.74 14.20 -16.94
CA VAL A 167 4.97 13.42 -15.73
C VAL A 167 5.87 14.24 -14.82
N VAL A 168 5.44 14.46 -13.59
CA VAL A 168 6.13 15.27 -12.58
C VAL A 168 6.48 14.43 -11.36
N ASP A 169 7.60 14.74 -10.73
CA ASP A 169 8.05 14.19 -9.45
C ASP A 169 8.13 15.33 -8.42
N ARG A 170 7.23 15.29 -7.43
CA ARG A 170 7.18 16.25 -6.30
C ARG A 170 8.06 15.85 -5.11
N GLY A 171 8.73 14.71 -5.18
CA GLY A 171 9.63 14.24 -4.11
C GLY A 171 10.93 15.05 -4.01
N LYS A 172 11.13 16.03 -4.90
CA LYS A 172 12.25 16.97 -4.92
C LYS A 172 11.70 18.39 -4.92
N SER A 173 12.46 19.30 -4.32
CA SER A 173 12.22 20.74 -4.41
C SER A 173 13.38 21.39 -5.19
N PRO A 174 13.13 22.10 -6.30
CA PRO A 174 11.82 22.29 -6.93
C PRO A 174 11.25 21.00 -7.56
N VAL A 175 9.95 20.97 -7.80
CA VAL A 175 9.25 19.86 -8.50
C VAL A 175 9.94 19.60 -9.84
N LYS A 176 10.21 18.33 -10.14
CA LYS A 176 10.93 17.94 -11.36
C LYS A 176 9.98 17.44 -12.44
N ILE A 177 10.09 17.95 -13.66
CA ILE A 177 9.45 17.36 -14.84
C ILE A 177 10.31 16.16 -15.29
N LEU A 178 9.73 14.97 -15.29
CA LEU A 178 10.37 13.72 -15.72
C LEU A 178 10.13 13.43 -17.20
N TYR A 179 8.96 13.81 -17.70
CA TYR A 179 8.55 13.56 -19.09
C TYR A 179 7.59 14.64 -19.56
N TYR A 180 7.68 15.01 -20.82
CA TYR A 180 6.81 15.97 -21.48
C TYR A 180 6.50 15.48 -22.89
N ARG A 181 5.23 15.57 -23.29
CA ARG A 181 4.80 15.34 -24.67
C ARG A 181 3.58 16.17 -25.01
N GLU A 182 3.60 16.79 -26.18
CA GLU A 182 2.40 17.30 -26.83
C GLU A 182 1.59 16.13 -27.41
N ILE A 183 0.29 16.11 -27.11
CA ILE A 183 -0.64 15.11 -27.63
C ILE A 183 -1.39 15.76 -28.78
N SER A 184 -1.36 15.12 -29.95
CA SER A 184 -2.23 15.49 -31.07
C SER A 184 -3.68 15.29 -30.66
N SER A 185 -4.52 16.24 -31.03
CA SER A 185 -5.96 16.05 -30.98
C SER A 185 -6.32 15.05 -32.07
N ASP A 186 -6.81 13.87 -31.68
CA ASP A 186 -7.45 12.92 -32.60
C ASP A 186 -8.83 13.46 -33.02
#